data_AF-A0A7W0XQ05-F1
#
_entry.id   AF-A0A7W0XQ05-F1
#
_cell.length_a   1.000
_cell.length_b   1.000
_cell.length_c   1.000
_cell.angle_alpha   90.00
_cell.angle_beta   90.00
_cell.angle_gamma   90.00
#
_symmetry.space_group_name_H-M   'P 1'
#
loop_
_entity.id
_entity.type
_entity.pdbx_description
1 polymer ?
#
loop_
_entity_poly.entity_id
_entity_poly.type
_entity_poly.pdbx_seq_one_letter_code
_entity_poly.pdbx_strand_id
1 'polypeptide(L)'
;MQKSALLAAAAVAALSCSAAAQEDDSTNVEIVAHVVEPTKLEPTDERIGALKLPDGFRIQKFAEDLINPRMLAVSDDGTVYVTRRSVGDLVML
;
A
#
# COMPACT_ATOMS: atom_id res chain seq x y z
N MET A 1 30.69 57.45 25.26
CA MET A 1 30.35 56.01 25.37
C MET A 1 28.85 55.69 25.30
N GLN A 2 27.92 56.65 25.48
CA GLN A 2 26.46 56.35 25.46
C GLN A 2 25.81 56.21 24.07
N LYS A 3 26.35 56.84 23.01
CA LYS A 3 25.73 56.79 21.66
C LYS A 3 25.96 55.45 20.94
N SER A 4 27.10 54.80 21.18
CA SER A 4 27.45 53.51 20.58
C SER A 4 26.62 52.34 21.12
N ALA A 5 26.20 52.41 22.39
CA ALA A 5 25.35 51.41 23.01
C ALA A 5 23.90 51.45 22.47
N LEU A 6 23.41 52.64 22.10
CA LEU A 6 22.05 52.80 21.57
C LEU A 6 21.91 52.25 20.15
N LEU A 7 22.95 52.39 19.32
CA LEU A 7 23.00 51.84 17.95
C LEU A 7 23.13 50.32 17.94
N ALA A 8 23.85 49.74 18.91
CA ALA A 8 23.96 48.29 19.04
C ALA A 8 22.63 47.64 19.47
N ALA A 9 21.85 48.30 20.34
CA ALA A 9 20.54 47.80 20.77
C ALA A 9 19.49 47.81 19.65
N ALA A 10 19.52 48.81 18.75
CA ALA A 10 18.60 48.90 17.62
C ALA A 10 18.88 47.84 16.53
N ALA A 11 20.15 47.47 16.33
CA ALA A 11 20.53 46.44 15.35
C ALA A 11 20.12 45.02 15.81
N VAL A 12 20.17 44.73 17.11
CA VAL A 12 19.74 43.43 17.64
C VAL A 12 18.21 43.28 17.60
N ALA A 13 17.46 44.37 17.79
CA ALA A 13 15.99 44.34 17.68
C ALA A 13 15.49 44.08 16.26
N ALA A 14 16.24 44.49 15.23
CA ALA A 14 15.88 44.28 13.82
C ALA A 14 16.10 42.83 13.35
N LEU A 15 17.02 42.07 13.95
CA LEU A 15 17.24 40.66 13.61
C LEU A 15 16.18 39.72 14.22
N SER A 16 15.47 40.14 15.27
CA SER A 16 14.46 39.31 15.93
C SER A 16 13.10 39.28 15.22
N CYS A 17 12.89 40.14 14.21
CA CYS A 17 11.60 40.27 13.52
C CYS A 17 11.44 39.26 12.36
N SER A 18 12.52 38.63 11.90
CA SER A 18 12.47 37.65 10.80
C SER A 18 12.06 36.23 11.21
N ALA A 19 11.88 35.96 12.51
CA ALA A 19 11.52 34.64 13.03
C ALA A 19 10.01 34.41 13.21
N ALA A 20 9.17 35.44 13.11
CA ALA A 20 7.74 35.38 13.41
C ALA A 20 6.82 35.35 12.17
N ALA A 21 7.35 35.02 10.98
CA ALA A 21 6.58 35.07 9.72
C ALA A 21 6.69 33.81 8.84
N GLN A 22 7.13 32.68 9.39
CA GLN A 22 7.13 31.40 8.69
C GLN A 22 6.31 30.36 9.46
N GLU A 23 5.12 30.75 9.92
CA GLU A 23 4.09 29.78 10.27
C GLU A 23 3.36 29.44 8.96
N ASP A 24 3.84 28.40 8.28
CA ASP A 24 3.12 27.85 7.14
C ASP A 24 1.87 27.13 7.68
N ASP A 25 0.73 27.81 7.62
CA ASP A 25 -0.60 27.31 7.98
C ASP A 25 -1.08 26.17 7.03
N SER A 26 -0.15 25.44 6.41
CA SER A 26 -0.40 24.38 5.44
C SER A 26 -0.55 22.99 6.07
N THR A 27 -0.59 22.88 7.40
CA THR A 27 -0.54 21.57 8.07
C THR A 27 -1.92 20.94 8.32
N ASN A 28 -3.02 21.56 7.88
CA ASN A 28 -4.37 21.00 8.01
C ASN A 28 -5.00 20.75 6.64
N VAL A 29 -4.55 19.69 5.98
CA VAL A 29 -5.12 19.23 4.71
C VAL A 29 -6.06 18.05 4.98
N GLU A 30 -7.35 18.26 4.76
CA GLU A 30 -8.33 17.17 4.73
C GLU A 30 -8.24 16.45 3.38
N ILE A 31 -7.92 15.15 3.40
CA ILE A 31 -7.91 14.31 2.22
C ILE A 31 -9.17 13.43 2.25
N VAL A 32 -10.15 13.79 1.42
CA VAL A 32 -11.34 12.94 1.19
C VAL A 32 -11.01 11.96 0.07
N ALA A 33 -10.92 10.67 0.40
CA ALA A 33 -10.70 9.59 -0.57
C ALA A 33 -11.93 8.71 -0.71
N HIS A 34 -12.27 8.34 -1.94
CA HIS A 34 -13.28 7.34 -2.26
C HIS A 34 -12.59 6.07 -2.71
N VAL A 35 -12.72 4.99 -1.93
CA VAL A 35 -12.18 3.67 -2.28
C VAL A 35 -13.34 2.79 -2.73
N VAL A 36 -13.30 2.38 -4.01
CA VAL A 36 -14.22 1.36 -4.53
C VAL A 36 -13.53 0.02 -4.40
N GLU A 37 -14.03 -0.82 -3.49
CA GLU A 37 -13.58 -2.19 -3.32
C GLU A 37 -14.64 -3.15 -3.89
N PRO A 38 -14.38 -3.80 -5.04
CA PRO A 38 -15.29 -4.79 -5.59
C PRO A 38 -15.52 -5.94 -4.60
N THR A 39 -16.77 -6.37 -4.47
CA THR A 39 -17.10 -7.51 -3.63
C THR A 39 -16.43 -8.77 -4.18
N LYS A 40 -15.68 -9.47 -3.32
CA LYS A 40 -15.12 -10.77 -3.66
C LYS A 40 -16.26 -11.77 -3.87
N LEU A 41 -16.24 -12.47 -5.01
CA LEU A 41 -17.18 -13.54 -5.31
C LEU A 41 -16.54 -14.89 -5.01
N GLU A 42 -17.34 -15.81 -4.48
CA GLU A 42 -16.93 -17.20 -4.31
C GLU A 42 -16.71 -17.89 -5.67
N PRO A 43 -15.64 -18.70 -5.82
CA PRO A 43 -15.32 -19.39 -7.07
C PRO A 43 -16.16 -20.66 -7.24
N THR A 44 -17.47 -20.51 -7.43
CA THR A 44 -18.37 -21.64 -7.70
C THR A 44 -18.08 -22.29 -9.05
N ASP A 45 -18.45 -23.55 -9.23
CA ASP A 45 -18.23 -24.27 -10.50
C ASP A 45 -18.90 -23.58 -11.68
N GLU A 46 -20.10 -23.01 -11.48
CA GLU A 46 -20.79 -22.20 -12.49
C GLU A 46 -19.97 -20.96 -12.90
N ARG A 47 -19.38 -20.25 -11.94
CA ARG A 47 -18.56 -19.05 -12.20
C ARG A 47 -17.23 -19.40 -12.88
N ILE A 48 -16.61 -20.50 -12.48
CA ILE A 48 -15.40 -21.02 -13.14
C ILE A 48 -15.72 -21.41 -14.59
N GLY A 49 -16.85 -22.09 -14.81
CA GLY A 49 -17.31 -22.49 -16.15
C GLY A 49 -17.67 -21.30 -17.06
N ALA A 50 -18.01 -20.15 -16.49
CA ALA A 50 -18.29 -18.92 -17.23
C ALA A 50 -17.02 -18.12 -17.63
N LEU A 51 -15.82 -18.56 -17.24
CA LEU A 51 -14.58 -17.91 -17.62
C LEU A 51 -14.33 -18.01 -19.12
N LYS A 52 -14.02 -16.88 -19.75
CA LYS A 52 -13.65 -16.83 -21.17
C LYS A 52 -12.18 -17.22 -21.30
N LEU A 53 -11.92 -18.26 -22.10
CA LEU A 53 -10.57 -18.73 -22.39
C LEU A 53 -10.21 -18.44 -23.85
N PRO A 54 -8.93 -18.24 -24.17
CA PRO A 54 -8.48 -18.23 -25.56
C PRO A 54 -8.72 -19.59 -26.24
N ASP A 55 -8.79 -19.58 -27.57
CA ASP A 55 -9.01 -20.81 -28.34
C ASP A 55 -7.92 -21.86 -28.07
N GLY A 56 -8.34 -23.12 -27.90
CA GLY A 56 -7.45 -24.24 -27.60
C GLY A 56 -7.08 -24.41 -26.12
N PHE A 57 -7.45 -23.48 -25.24
CA PHE A 57 -7.20 -23.59 -23.80
C PHE A 57 -8.35 -24.28 -23.05
N ARG A 58 -7.99 -24.94 -21.94
CA ARG A 58 -8.93 -25.52 -20.99
C ARG A 58 -8.49 -25.16 -19.57
N ILE A 59 -9.45 -25.04 -18.66
CA ILE A 59 -9.22 -24.82 -17.24
C ILE A 59 -9.99 -25.86 -16.43
N GLN A 60 -9.44 -26.27 -15.30
CA GLN A 60 -10.11 -27.10 -14.30
C GLN A 60 -9.66 -26.69 -12.91
N LYS A 61 -10.49 -26.98 -11.90
CA LYS A 61 -10.11 -26.81 -10.50
C LYS A 61 -9.06 -27.86 -10.12
N PHE A 62 -7.88 -27.42 -9.70
CA PHE A 62 -6.78 -28.30 -9.28
C PHE A 62 -6.84 -28.60 -7.78
N ALA A 63 -7.07 -27.58 -6.96
CA ALA A 63 -7.25 -27.68 -5.52
C ALA A 63 -8.16 -26.55 -5.00
N GLU A 64 -8.83 -26.78 -3.87
CA GLU A 64 -9.73 -25.82 -3.21
C GLU A 64 -9.47 -25.76 -1.70
N ASP A 65 -10.08 -24.78 -1.04
CA ASP A 65 -9.98 -24.57 0.42
C ASP A 65 -8.55 -24.29 0.95
N LEU A 66 -7.67 -23.73 0.10
CA LEU A 66 -6.27 -23.42 0.43
C LEU A 66 -6.03 -22.15 1.28
N ILE A 67 -7.04 -21.55 1.91
CA ILE A 67 -6.95 -20.37 2.82
C ILE A 67 -5.89 -19.32 2.39
N ASN A 68 -6.29 -18.35 1.58
CA ASN A 68 -5.42 -17.26 1.08
C ASN A 68 -4.15 -17.74 0.34
N PRO A 69 -4.27 -18.64 -0.67
CA PRO A 69 -3.13 -19.05 -1.49
C PRO A 69 -2.58 -17.88 -2.30
N ARG A 70 -1.25 -17.82 -2.45
CA ARG A 70 -0.53 -16.73 -3.13
C ARG A 70 0.50 -17.28 -4.13
N MET A 71 1.76 -17.37 -3.72
CA MET A 71 2.85 -17.77 -4.59
C MET A 71 2.78 -19.27 -4.87
N LEU A 72 3.08 -19.63 -6.12
CA LEU A 72 3.16 -20.99 -6.62
C LEU A 72 4.57 -21.24 -7.17
N ALA A 73 5.13 -22.41 -6.90
CA ALA A 73 6.35 -22.90 -7.54
C ALA A 73 6.19 -24.38 -7.88
N VAL A 74 6.75 -24.81 -9.00
CA VAL A 74 6.72 -26.20 -9.45
C VAL A 74 8.14 -26.74 -9.41
N SER A 75 8.37 -27.86 -8.72
CA SER A 75 9.66 -28.56 -8.71
C SER A 75 9.86 -29.41 -9.96
N ASP A 76 11.10 -29.86 -10.16
CA ASP A 76 11.47 -30.68 -11.33
C ASP A 76 10.72 -32.03 -11.40
N ASP A 77 10.22 -32.54 -10.27
CA ASP A 77 9.39 -33.74 -10.19
C ASP A 77 7.88 -33.47 -10.41
N GLY A 78 7.49 -32.21 -10.61
CA GLY A 78 6.12 -31.77 -10.85
C GLY A 78 5.33 -31.40 -9.58
N THR A 79 5.90 -31.51 -8.37
CA THR A 79 5.21 -31.10 -7.14
C THR A 79 4.91 -29.60 -7.14
N VAL A 80 3.70 -29.21 -6.71
CA VAL A 80 3.30 -27.79 -6.65
C VAL A 80 3.37 -27.29 -5.21
N TYR A 81 4.24 -26.33 -4.97
CA TYR A 81 4.37 -25.65 -3.69
C TYR A 81 3.53 -24.38 -3.66
N VAL A 82 2.72 -24.21 -2.62
CA VAL A 82 1.83 -23.06 -2.46
C VAL A 82 2.05 -22.39 -1.11
N THR A 83 2.28 -21.08 -1.11
CA THR A 83 2.31 -20.30 0.15
C THR A 83 0.91 -19.85 0.53
N ARG A 84 0.54 -19.97 1.81
CA ARG A 84 -0.73 -19.49 2.37
C ARG A 84 -0.50 -18.30 3.29
N ARG A 85 -0.73 -17.08 2.80
CA ARG A 85 -0.30 -15.85 3.51
C ARG A 85 -0.97 -15.67 4.88
N SER A 86 -2.26 -16.00 4.99
CA SER A 86 -2.98 -15.87 6.26
C SER A 86 -2.56 -16.93 7.29
N VAL A 87 -2.17 -18.12 6.83
CA VAL A 87 -1.74 -19.23 7.70
C VAL A 87 -0.26 -19.08 8.08
N GLY A 88 0.56 -18.56 7.17
CA GLY A 88 1.99 -18.39 7.37
C GLY A 88 2.81 -19.64 7.06
N ASP A 89 2.29 -20.55 6.24
CA ASP A 89 2.96 -21.81 5.89
C ASP A 89 3.00 -22.06 4.38
N LEU A 90 3.58 -23.22 4.05
CA LEU A 90 3.77 -23.72 2.71
C LEU A 90 3.21 -25.14 2.63
N VAL A 91 2.36 -25.38 1.64
CA VAL A 91 1.76 -26.69 1.38
C VAL A 91 2.30 -27.29 0.09
N MET A 92 2.36 -28.61 0.06
CA MET A 92 2.70 -29.42 -1.11
C MET A 92 1.40 -30.01 -1.67
N LEU A 93 1.15 -29.79 -2.96
CA LEU A 93 0.01 -30.31 -3.70
C LEU A 93 0.47 -31.29 -4.78
#